data_AF-A0A5B8STU1-F1
#
_entry.id   AF-A0A5B8STU1-F1
#
_cell.length_a   1.000
_cell.length_b   1.000
_cell.length_c   1.000
_cell.angle_alpha   90.00
_cell.angle_beta   90.00
_cell.angle_gamma   90.00
#
_symmetry.space_group_name_H-M   'P 1'
#
loop_
_entity.id
_entity.type
_entity.pdbx_description
1 polymer ?
#
loop_
_entity_poly.entity_id
_entity_poly.type
_entity_poly.pdbx_seq_one_letter_code
_entity_poly.pdbx_strand_id
1 'polypeptide(L)'
;MAQFTCEICGAEFEQKSRYERHLQTSHPRQAVSAADLEKALKGVDFPTSREELGNAVDNGEVRDIIAQLPDQEYRDAAEVARAFGELRTHEKAPDSQPSKTGGQRAMQAPSAARFASLFEGMSFPASGEELKRHARAQASEQEMQTLEKFGDHTYHSMADVAKELHKVS
;
A
#
# COMPACT_ATOMS: atom_id res chain seq x y z
N MET A 1 14.11 39.34 5.11
CA MET A 1 12.84 39.77 5.74
C MET A 1 11.87 38.62 5.56
N ALA A 2 11.48 37.93 6.64
CA ALA A 2 10.50 36.87 6.55
C ALA A 2 9.16 37.47 6.07
N GLN A 3 8.60 36.92 4.98
CA GLN A 3 7.35 37.39 4.40
C GLN A 3 6.18 36.44 4.70
N PHE A 4 6.44 35.22 5.16
CA PHE A 4 5.44 34.20 5.40
C PHE A 4 5.70 33.53 6.75
N THR A 5 4.72 33.56 7.64
CA THR A 5 4.82 32.93 8.97
C THR A 5 3.72 31.89 9.10
N CYS A 6 4.07 30.70 9.57
CA CYS A 6 3.09 29.66 9.84
C CYS A 6 2.35 29.94 11.14
N GLU A 7 1.02 30.08 11.05
CA GLU A 7 0.16 30.34 12.22
C GLU A 7 -0.01 29.10 13.12
N ILE A 8 0.40 27.92 12.66
CA ILE A 8 0.24 26.65 13.40
C ILE A 8 1.46 26.37 14.28
N CYS A 9 2.67 26.66 13.80
CA CYS A 9 3.92 26.35 14.50
C CYS A 9 4.86 27.56 14.70
N GLY A 10 4.50 28.74 14.19
CA GLY A 10 5.31 29.96 14.30
C GLY A 10 6.56 29.99 13.41
N ALA A 11 6.75 29.02 12.52
CA ALA A 11 7.91 28.98 11.64
C ALA A 11 7.87 30.12 10.59
N GLU A 12 8.99 30.79 10.40
CA GLU A 12 9.15 31.91 9.48
C GLU A 12 9.83 31.48 8.17
N PHE A 13 9.32 31.96 7.05
CA PHE A 13 9.78 31.63 5.71
C PHE A 13 9.91 32.89 4.86
N GLU A 14 10.98 32.91 4.05
CA GLU A 14 11.27 34.01 3.13
C GLU A 14 10.65 33.82 1.74
N GLN A 15 10.17 32.61 1.42
CA GLN A 15 9.66 32.25 0.10
C GLN A 15 8.33 31.49 0.21
N LYS A 16 7.35 31.87 -0.61
CA LYS A 16 6.01 31.24 -0.66
C LYS A 16 6.07 29.74 -0.92
N SER A 17 6.93 29.29 -1.82
CA SER A 17 7.09 27.87 -2.17
C SER A 17 7.58 27.01 -1.01
N ARG A 18 8.42 27.57 -0.12
CA ARG A 18 8.88 26.89 1.10
C ARG A 18 7.79 26.83 2.16
N TYR A 19 7.05 27.92 2.31
CA TYR A 19 5.88 27.98 3.18
C TYR A 19 4.80 26.97 2.77
N GLU A 20 4.44 26.93 1.48
CA GLU A 20 3.46 25.97 0.95
C GLU A 20 3.92 24.52 1.11
N ARG A 21 5.20 24.24 0.84
CA ARG A 21 5.78 22.90 1.10
C ARG A 21 5.73 22.54 2.58
N HIS A 22 6.05 23.49 3.45
CA HIS A 22 5.99 23.29 4.90
C HIS A 22 4.55 22.98 5.35
N LEU A 23 3.54 23.70 4.85
CA LEU A 23 2.14 23.36 5.11
C LEU A 23 1.82 21.94 4.62
N GLN A 24 2.21 21.57 3.40
CA GLN A 24 1.91 20.23 2.86
C GLN A 24 2.59 19.09 3.62
N THR A 25 3.81 19.28 4.13
CA THR A 25 4.58 18.21 4.77
C THR A 25 4.45 18.17 6.29
N SER A 26 4.36 19.33 6.93
CA SER A 26 4.38 19.47 8.40
C SER A 26 2.98 19.67 8.98
N HIS A 27 2.07 20.24 8.19
CA HIS A 27 0.67 20.47 8.57
C HIS A 27 -0.28 20.02 7.45
N PRO A 28 -0.22 18.75 7.02
CA PRO A 28 -1.10 18.26 5.97
C PRO A 28 -2.54 18.55 6.37
N ARG A 29 -3.32 19.14 5.45
CA ARG A 29 -4.76 19.30 5.66
C ARG A 29 -5.32 17.92 5.95
N GLN A 30 -5.84 17.73 7.16
CA GLN A 30 -6.37 16.45 7.58
C GLN A 30 -7.53 16.10 6.65
N ALA A 31 -7.33 15.09 5.81
CA ALA A 31 -8.37 14.65 4.91
C ALA A 31 -9.56 14.17 5.76
N VAL A 32 -10.76 14.68 5.49
CA VAL A 32 -11.99 14.27 6.17
C VAL A 32 -12.07 12.74 6.23
N SER A 33 -12.25 12.17 7.41
CA SER A 33 -12.35 10.73 7.61
C SER A 33 -13.81 10.27 7.56
N ALA A 34 -14.03 8.95 7.45
CA ALA A 34 -15.38 8.39 7.57
C ALA A 34 -16.01 8.71 8.93
N ALA A 35 -15.21 8.75 10.00
CA ALA A 35 -15.66 9.13 11.34
C ALA A 35 -16.09 10.61 11.42
N ASP A 36 -15.42 11.50 10.67
CA ASP A 36 -15.82 12.91 10.58
C ASP A 36 -17.15 13.07 9.85
N LEU A 37 -17.40 12.25 8.81
CA LEU A 37 -18.71 12.17 8.16
C LEU A 37 -19.79 11.68 9.12
N GLU A 38 -19.57 10.57 9.82
CA GLU A 38 -20.53 10.02 10.79
C GLU A 38 -20.87 11.04 11.90
N LYS A 39 -19.86 11.78 12.36
CA LYS A 39 -20.06 12.84 13.35
C LYS A 39 -20.87 14.01 12.77
N ALA A 40 -20.61 14.41 11.53
CA ALA A 40 -21.33 15.49 10.86
C ALA A 40 -22.80 15.10 10.57
N LEU A 41 -23.06 13.81 10.34
CA LEU A 41 -24.40 13.26 10.07
C LEU A 41 -25.17 12.88 11.35
N LYS A 42 -24.61 13.15 12.53
CA LYS A 42 -25.24 12.82 13.80
C LYS A 42 -26.47 13.72 14.02
N GLY A 43 -27.67 13.13 13.94
CA GLY A 43 -28.94 13.83 14.09
C GLY A 43 -29.67 14.07 12.76
N VAL A 44 -29.16 13.52 11.66
CA VAL A 44 -29.91 13.42 10.40
C VAL A 44 -30.92 12.29 10.52
N ASP A 45 -32.18 12.57 10.17
CA ASP A 45 -33.23 11.58 10.04
C ASP A 45 -33.08 10.84 8.70
N PHE A 46 -33.02 9.52 8.76
CA PHE A 46 -32.94 8.65 7.58
C PHE A 46 -34.28 7.95 7.34
N PRO A 47 -34.65 7.62 6.07
CA PRO A 47 -33.86 7.78 4.84
C PRO A 47 -33.82 9.23 4.33
N THR A 48 -32.71 9.61 3.69
CA THR A 48 -32.49 10.96 3.12
C THR A 48 -31.73 10.89 1.80
N SER A 49 -31.97 11.87 0.94
CA SER A 49 -31.25 12.01 -0.34
C SER A 49 -29.86 12.65 -0.18
N ARG A 50 -28.97 12.48 -1.17
CA ARG A 50 -27.65 13.16 -1.21
C ARG A 50 -27.77 14.67 -1.06
N GLU A 51 -28.74 15.29 -1.70
CA GLU A 51 -28.94 16.75 -1.66
C GLU A 51 -29.36 17.21 -0.26
N GLU A 52 -30.29 16.51 0.37
CA GLU A 52 -30.70 16.77 1.76
C GLU A 52 -29.56 16.55 2.75
N LEU A 53 -28.73 15.51 2.55
CA LEU A 53 -27.52 15.29 3.35
C LEU A 53 -26.54 16.46 3.26
N GLY A 54 -26.33 17.01 2.06
CA GLY A 54 -25.47 18.18 1.87
C GLY A 54 -26.01 19.43 2.56
N ASN A 55 -27.32 19.59 2.60
CA ASN A 55 -28.00 20.69 3.29
C ASN A 55 -28.03 20.52 4.81
N ALA A 56 -28.07 19.28 5.30
CA ALA A 56 -28.09 18.97 6.74
C ALA A 56 -26.72 19.15 7.43
N VAL A 57 -25.63 19.24 6.65
CA VAL A 57 -24.27 19.41 7.18
C VAL A 57 -23.81 20.86 7.00
N ASP A 58 -23.38 21.50 8.09
CA ASP A 58 -22.81 22.85 8.08
C ASP A 58 -21.32 22.88 7.70
N ASN A 59 -20.61 21.76 7.80
CA ASN A 59 -19.19 21.68 7.46
C ASN A 59 -19.02 21.66 5.93
N GLY A 60 -18.49 22.75 5.38
CA GLY A 60 -18.26 22.91 3.93
C GLY A 60 -17.42 21.80 3.31
N GLU A 61 -16.39 21.32 4.00
CA GLU A 61 -15.50 20.27 3.48
C GLU A 61 -16.23 18.90 3.41
N VAL A 62 -17.10 18.63 4.38
CA VAL A 62 -17.97 17.44 4.37
C VAL A 62 -19.07 17.58 3.31
N ARG A 63 -19.63 18.79 3.13
CA ARG A 63 -20.62 19.08 2.08
C ARG A 63 -20.05 18.86 0.68
N ASP A 64 -18.82 19.30 0.43
CA ASP A 64 -18.11 19.09 -0.84
C ASP A 64 -17.88 17.60 -1.14
N ILE A 65 -17.66 16.80 -0.10
CA ILE A 65 -17.56 15.34 -0.21
C ILE A 65 -18.92 14.72 -0.49
N ILE A 66 -19.97 15.13 0.23
CA ILE A 66 -21.33 14.61 0.02
C ILE A 66 -21.80 14.90 -1.41
N ALA A 67 -21.45 16.06 -1.98
CA ALA A 67 -21.78 16.41 -3.36
C ALA A 67 -21.17 15.44 -4.40
N GLN A 68 -20.05 14.79 -4.07
CA GLN A 68 -19.40 13.81 -4.94
C GLN A 68 -19.98 12.40 -4.80
N LEU A 69 -20.80 12.13 -3.77
CA LEU A 69 -21.42 10.83 -3.57
C LEU A 69 -22.42 10.50 -4.68
N PRO A 70 -22.65 9.19 -4.94
CA PRO A 70 -23.67 8.77 -5.88
C PRO A 70 -25.04 9.33 -5.47
N ASP A 71 -25.79 9.72 -6.49
CA ASP A 71 -27.15 10.22 -6.36
C ASP A 71 -28.08 9.04 -6.07
N GLN A 72 -28.30 8.77 -4.79
CA GLN A 72 -29.17 7.72 -4.28
C GLN A 72 -29.74 8.11 -2.91
N GLU A 73 -30.78 7.40 -2.49
CA GLU A 73 -31.30 7.49 -1.11
C GLU A 73 -30.41 6.68 -0.17
N TYR A 74 -29.98 7.32 0.91
CA TYR A 74 -29.22 6.67 1.97
C TYR A 74 -30.16 6.33 3.11
N ARG A 75 -30.10 5.09 3.60
CA ARG A 75 -30.97 4.61 4.68
C ARG A 75 -30.37 4.78 6.07
N ASP A 76 -29.06 4.98 6.14
CA ASP A 76 -28.34 5.19 7.37
C ASP A 76 -26.96 5.84 7.13
N ALA A 77 -26.35 6.36 8.19
CA ALA A 77 -25.03 6.98 8.13
C ALA A 77 -23.91 6.02 7.70
N ALA A 78 -24.05 4.72 7.95
CA ALA A 78 -23.06 3.72 7.53
C ALA A 78 -23.13 3.44 6.02
N GLU A 79 -24.30 3.57 5.38
CA GLU A 79 -24.45 3.57 3.92
C GLU A 79 -23.75 4.77 3.28
N VAL A 80 -23.83 5.95 3.90
CA VAL A 80 -23.08 7.14 3.46
C VAL A 80 -21.57 6.94 3.62
N ALA A 81 -21.12 6.41 4.76
CA ALA A 81 -19.71 6.13 5.03
C ALA A 81 -19.12 5.10 4.05
N ARG A 82 -19.91 4.08 3.66
CA ARG A 82 -19.52 3.10 2.62
C ARG A 82 -19.37 3.75 1.25
N ALA A 83 -20.35 4.52 0.82
CA ALA A 83 -20.29 5.24 -0.45
C ALA A 83 -19.10 6.22 -0.50
N PHE A 84 -18.80 6.88 0.62
CA PHE A 84 -17.60 7.71 0.75
C PHE A 84 -16.29 6.90 0.64
N GLY A 85 -16.23 5.73 1.30
CA GLY A 85 -15.11 4.82 1.17
C GLY A 85 -14.88 4.40 -0.29
N GLU A 86 -15.96 4.05 -0.99
CA GLU A 86 -15.92 3.65 -2.41
C GLU A 86 -15.45 4.77 -3.33
N LEU A 87 -15.89 6.02 -3.12
CA LEU A 87 -15.38 7.18 -3.88
C LEU A 87 -13.85 7.30 -3.80
N ARG A 88 -13.28 7.12 -2.61
CA ARG A 88 -11.82 7.13 -2.43
C ARG A 88 -11.11 5.94 -3.06
N THR A 89 -11.80 4.82 -3.26
CA THR A 89 -11.25 3.68 -4.01
C THR A 89 -11.28 3.90 -5.54
N HIS A 90 -12.17 4.77 -6.02
CA HIS A 90 -12.28 5.15 -7.43
C HIS A 90 -11.34 6.28 -7.86
N GLU A 91 -10.66 6.95 -6.92
CA GLU A 91 -9.34 7.52 -7.19
C GLU A 91 -8.39 6.35 -7.46
N LYS A 92 -8.42 5.89 -8.71
CA LYS A 92 -7.58 4.85 -9.27
C LYS A 92 -6.15 5.08 -8.82
N ALA A 93 -5.73 4.36 -7.78
CA ALA A 93 -4.35 4.38 -7.32
C ALA A 93 -3.47 4.20 -8.56
N PRO A 94 -2.46 5.06 -8.77
CA PRO A 94 -1.71 5.06 -10.02
C PRO A 94 -1.25 3.63 -10.32
N ASP A 95 -1.49 3.16 -11.56
CA ASP A 95 -1.08 1.83 -12.04
C ASP A 95 0.42 1.56 -11.81
N SER A 96 1.20 2.61 -11.55
CA SER A 96 2.61 2.60 -11.14
C SER A 96 2.84 2.53 -9.62
N GLN A 97 1.88 2.07 -8.81
CA GLN A 97 2.12 1.81 -7.39
C GLN A 97 3.19 0.70 -7.25
N PRO A 98 4.34 0.97 -6.59
CA PRO A 98 5.45 0.02 -6.49
C PRO A 98 5.04 -1.36 -5.93
N SER A 99 4.00 -1.39 -5.09
CA SER A 99 3.47 -2.60 -4.47
C SER A 99 2.84 -3.59 -5.47
N LYS A 100 2.25 -3.12 -6.58
CA LYS A 100 1.68 -4.01 -7.62
C LYS A 100 2.74 -4.53 -8.58
N THR A 101 3.69 -3.68 -9.01
CA THR A 101 4.80 -4.08 -9.87
C THR A 101 5.79 -5.00 -9.14
N GLY A 102 6.06 -4.72 -7.86
CA GLY A 102 6.82 -5.60 -6.98
C GLY A 102 6.10 -6.92 -6.72
N GLY A 103 4.79 -6.88 -6.46
CA GLY A 103 3.98 -8.08 -6.25
C GLY A 103 3.91 -9.00 -7.47
N GLN A 104 3.71 -8.46 -8.68
CA GLN A 104 3.68 -9.26 -9.91
C GLN A 104 5.05 -9.82 -10.30
N ARG A 105 6.15 -9.06 -10.09
CA ARG A 105 7.51 -9.59 -10.29
C ARG A 105 7.88 -10.63 -9.23
N ALA A 106 7.45 -10.46 -7.99
CA ALA A 106 7.64 -11.44 -6.91
C ALA A 106 6.81 -12.72 -7.10
N MET A 107 5.66 -12.66 -7.78
CA MET A 107 4.87 -13.84 -8.15
C MET A 107 5.45 -14.62 -9.34
N GLN A 108 6.35 -14.03 -10.13
CA GLN A 108 6.97 -14.67 -11.30
C GLN A 108 8.35 -15.27 -11.02
N ALA A 109 9.02 -14.86 -9.94
CA ALA A 109 10.28 -15.45 -9.52
C ALA A 109 10.05 -16.59 -8.52
N PRO A 110 10.72 -17.74 -8.67
CA PRO A 110 10.63 -18.82 -7.68
C PRO A 110 11.08 -18.30 -6.30
N SER A 111 10.18 -18.37 -5.33
CA SER A 111 10.37 -17.74 -4.02
C SER A 111 11.33 -18.51 -3.11
N ALA A 112 11.90 -17.83 -2.11
CA ALA A 112 12.74 -18.47 -1.10
C ALA A 112 12.02 -19.61 -0.36
N ALA A 113 10.71 -19.47 -0.13
CA ALA A 113 9.90 -20.51 0.48
C ALA A 113 9.81 -21.75 -0.41
N ARG A 114 9.71 -21.57 -1.73
CA ARG A 114 9.66 -22.67 -2.68
C ARG A 114 10.98 -23.46 -2.72
N PHE A 115 12.11 -22.77 -2.68
CA PHE A 115 13.42 -23.43 -2.54
C PHE A 115 13.60 -24.12 -1.19
N ALA A 116 13.04 -23.57 -0.10
CA ALA A 116 13.06 -24.23 1.20
C ALA A 116 12.32 -25.58 1.16
N SER A 117 11.18 -25.67 0.46
CA SER A 117 10.48 -26.93 0.24
C SER A 117 11.28 -27.92 -0.63
N LEU A 118 12.00 -27.44 -1.64
CA LEU A 118 12.84 -28.30 -2.50
C LEU A 118 14.00 -28.95 -1.73
N PHE A 119 14.47 -28.33 -0.66
CA PHE A 119 15.59 -28.81 0.15
C PHE A 119 15.15 -29.32 1.52
N GLU A 120 13.85 -29.59 1.69
CA GLU A 120 13.32 -30.15 2.92
C GLU A 120 13.92 -31.55 3.17
N GLY A 121 14.55 -31.73 4.34
CA GLY A 121 15.24 -32.97 4.67
C GLY A 121 16.67 -33.09 4.11
N MET A 122 17.18 -32.07 3.41
CA MET A 122 18.58 -32.01 3.04
C MET A 122 19.47 -31.76 4.27
N SER A 123 20.59 -32.47 4.34
CA SER A 123 21.62 -32.24 5.36
C SER A 123 22.64 -31.23 4.85
N PHE A 124 22.94 -30.23 5.67
CA PHE A 124 24.01 -29.25 5.42
C PHE A 124 25.25 -29.61 6.26
N PRO A 125 26.48 -29.30 5.81
CA PRO A 125 26.84 -28.52 4.62
C PRO A 125 26.63 -29.27 3.29
N ALA A 126 26.18 -28.54 2.26
CA ALA A 126 25.92 -29.08 0.92
C ALA A 126 26.59 -28.21 -0.16
N SER A 127 27.01 -28.84 -1.24
CA SER A 127 27.56 -28.18 -2.44
C SER A 127 26.46 -27.75 -3.42
N GLY A 128 26.78 -26.81 -4.33
CA GLY A 128 25.87 -26.39 -5.40
C GLY A 128 25.38 -27.55 -6.27
N GLU A 129 26.25 -28.52 -6.56
CA GLU A 129 25.90 -29.74 -7.30
C GLU A 129 24.95 -30.66 -6.51
N GLU A 130 25.11 -30.73 -5.18
CA GLU A 130 24.18 -31.48 -4.31
C GLU A 130 22.80 -30.84 -4.26
N LEU A 131 22.73 -29.50 -4.22
CA LEU A 131 21.48 -28.75 -4.32
C LEU A 131 20.79 -29.05 -5.65
N LYS A 132 21.50 -28.94 -6.78
CA LYS A 132 20.95 -29.25 -8.11
C LYS A 132 20.46 -30.69 -8.19
N ARG A 133 21.26 -31.66 -7.72
CA ARG A 133 20.91 -33.09 -7.76
C ARG A 133 19.66 -33.41 -6.95
N HIS A 134 19.50 -32.81 -5.78
CA HIS A 134 18.34 -33.03 -4.92
C HIS A 134 17.09 -32.34 -5.46
N ALA A 135 17.22 -31.10 -5.94
CA ALA A 135 16.10 -30.34 -6.51
C ALA A 135 15.62 -30.90 -7.86
N ARG A 136 16.48 -31.56 -8.65
CA ARG A 136 16.18 -32.02 -10.03
C ARG A 136 14.90 -32.84 -10.17
N ALA A 137 14.51 -33.59 -9.13
CA ALA A 137 13.30 -34.43 -9.16
C ALA A 137 12.00 -33.65 -8.89
N GLN A 138 12.07 -32.49 -8.24
CA GLN A 138 10.90 -31.73 -7.76
C GLN A 138 10.85 -30.28 -8.28
N ALA A 139 11.94 -29.81 -8.89
CA ALA A 139 12.09 -28.48 -9.44
C ALA A 139 11.57 -28.37 -10.88
N SER A 140 11.00 -27.22 -11.17
CA SER A 140 10.57 -26.74 -12.48
C SER A 140 11.75 -26.20 -13.26
N GLU A 141 11.60 -26.00 -14.57
CA GLU A 141 12.66 -25.45 -15.42
C GLU A 141 13.18 -24.09 -14.93
N GLN A 142 12.30 -23.21 -14.45
CA GLN A 142 12.68 -21.91 -13.89
C GLN A 142 13.49 -22.04 -12.58
N GLU A 143 13.15 -23.01 -11.74
CA GLU A 143 13.84 -23.27 -10.47
C GLU A 143 15.25 -23.84 -10.73
N MET A 144 15.37 -24.72 -11.73
CA MET A 144 16.66 -25.25 -12.19
C MET A 144 17.55 -24.17 -12.80
N GLN A 145 17.01 -23.29 -13.66
CA GLN A 145 17.78 -22.16 -14.23
C GLN A 145 18.31 -21.22 -13.15
N THR A 146 17.56 -21.03 -12.07
CA THR A 146 18.02 -20.25 -10.91
C THR A 146 19.16 -20.97 -10.19
N LEU A 147 19.08 -22.29 -9.99
CA LEU A 147 20.16 -23.09 -9.37
C LEU A 147 21.42 -23.20 -10.24
N GLU A 148 21.32 -23.06 -11.56
CA GLU A 148 22.50 -23.00 -12.44
C GLU A 148 23.34 -21.74 -12.21
N LYS A 149 22.73 -20.66 -11.71
CA LYS A 149 23.44 -19.41 -11.37
C LYS A 149 24.10 -19.44 -10.00
N PHE A 150 23.83 -20.45 -9.18
CA PHE A 150 24.42 -20.58 -7.84
C PHE A 150 25.92 -20.84 -7.97
N GLY A 151 26.73 -20.14 -7.17
CA GLY A 151 28.18 -20.33 -7.19
C GLY A 151 28.61 -21.69 -6.65
N ASP A 152 29.77 -22.16 -7.11
CA ASP A 152 30.45 -23.37 -6.63
C ASP A 152 31.09 -23.17 -5.25
N HIS A 153 30.26 -23.01 -4.23
CA HIS A 153 30.70 -22.96 -2.83
C HIS A 153 29.82 -23.84 -1.95
N THR A 154 30.29 -24.07 -0.72
CA THR A 154 29.61 -24.88 0.26
C THR A 154 28.61 -24.03 1.04
N TYR A 155 27.34 -24.41 0.98
CA TYR A 155 26.25 -23.83 1.73
C TYR A 155 26.17 -24.55 3.07
N HIS A 156 26.21 -23.81 4.19
CA HIS A 156 26.21 -24.42 5.53
C HIS A 156 24.81 -24.47 6.13
N SER A 157 23.83 -23.81 5.51
CA SER A 157 22.45 -23.78 5.97
C SER A 157 21.49 -23.31 4.87
N MET A 158 20.19 -23.50 5.10
CA MET A 158 19.15 -22.88 4.25
C MET A 158 19.23 -21.35 4.20
N ALA A 159 19.79 -20.70 5.23
CA ALA A 159 19.98 -19.25 5.20
C ALA A 159 21.02 -18.83 4.14
N ASP A 160 22.05 -19.65 3.91
CA ASP A 160 23.06 -19.38 2.88
C ASP A 160 22.47 -19.56 1.48
N VAL A 161 21.63 -20.59 1.30
CA VAL A 161 20.88 -20.83 0.05
C VAL A 161 19.94 -19.66 -0.25
N ALA A 162 19.22 -19.14 0.76
CA ALA A 162 18.32 -17.99 0.58
C ALA A 162 19.08 -16.68 0.26
N LYS A 163 20.26 -16.47 0.86
CA LYS A 163 21.13 -15.33 0.53
C LYS A 163 21.62 -15.42 -0.92
N GLU A 164 22.05 -16.59 -1.35
CA GLU A 164 22.52 -16.77 -2.73
C GLU A 164 21.35 -16.62 -3.71
N LEU A 165 20.16 -17.12 -3.39
CA LEU A 165 18.95 -16.90 -4.17
C LEU A 165 18.65 -15.41 -4.38
N HIS A 166 18.78 -14.59 -3.33
CA HIS A 166 18.59 -13.15 -3.42
C HIS A 166 19.66 -12.46 -4.29
N LYS A 167 20.85 -13.03 -4.36
CA LYS A 167 21.97 -12.51 -5.17
C LYS A 167 21.86 -12.88 -6.65
N VAL A 168 21.23 -14.00 -6.99
CA VAL A 168 21.09 -14.49 -8.38
C VAL A 168 19.72 -14.22 -9.02
N SER A 169 18.74 -13.76 -8.22
CA SER A 169 17.39 -13.36 -8.67
C SER A 169 17.35 -11.94 -9.24
#